data_AF-A0A447U308-F1
#
_entry.id   AF-A0A447U308-F1
#
_cell.length_a   1.000
_cell.length_b   1.000
_cell.length_c   1.000
_cell.angle_alpha   90.00
_cell.angle_beta   90.00
_cell.angle_gamma   90.00
#
_symmetry.space_group_name_H-M   'P 1'
#
loop_
_entity.id
_entity.type
_entity.pdbx_description
1 polymer ?
#
loop_
_entity_poly.entity_id
_entity_poly.type
_entity_poly.pdbx_seq_one_letter_code
_entity_poly.pdbx_strand_id
1 'polypeptide(L)'
;MPALDLTTRAHAWALLWGEQPEITQQWLALAHMLQQTGHAGELAAPLSLLVDHFGLPAENFLTQMALTANDTQSDVVVHPVKEGRLLNAVSLSLDSLALLTRELVLTVENSVLDNVDLLDIPVAPDSHPHPLWRAKLGWMLAHYRQQVQPDVLVICNALASRSQNVHCRPSLTGVG
;
A
#
# COMPACT_ATOMS: atom_id res chain seq x y z
N MET A 1 -33.05 5.19 -7.47
CA MET A 1 -32.17 4.38 -8.35
C MET A 1 -31.99 3.04 -7.65
N PRO A 2 -32.46 1.91 -8.20
CA PRO A 2 -32.18 0.62 -7.58
C PRO A 2 -30.66 0.40 -7.68
N ALA A 3 -29.98 0.36 -6.55
CA ALA A 3 -28.54 0.17 -6.52
C ALA A 3 -28.25 -1.25 -7.03
N LEU A 4 -27.55 -1.35 -8.17
CA LEU A 4 -27.03 -2.63 -8.64
C LEU A 4 -26.17 -3.23 -7.54
N ASP A 5 -26.43 -4.50 -7.21
CA ASP A 5 -25.63 -5.24 -6.25
C ASP A 5 -24.14 -5.24 -6.68
N LEU A 6 -23.24 -5.31 -5.71
CA LEU A 6 -21.79 -5.37 -5.97
C LEU A 6 -21.44 -6.50 -6.93
N THR A 7 -22.09 -7.65 -6.76
CA THR A 7 -21.95 -8.82 -7.62
C THR A 7 -22.29 -8.51 -9.07
N THR A 8 -23.42 -7.85 -9.33
CA THR A 8 -23.83 -7.51 -10.71
C THR A 8 -22.86 -6.53 -11.36
N ARG A 9 -22.33 -5.57 -10.59
CA ARG A 9 -21.32 -4.62 -11.09
C ARG A 9 -20.02 -5.31 -11.47
N ALA A 10 -19.56 -6.28 -10.67
CA ALA A 10 -18.35 -7.05 -10.99
C ALA A 10 -18.48 -7.80 -12.32
N HIS A 11 -19.62 -8.45 -12.56
CA HIS A 11 -19.87 -9.16 -13.81
C HIS A 11 -19.93 -8.21 -15.01
N ALA A 12 -20.53 -7.03 -14.84
CA ALA A 12 -20.55 -6.02 -15.91
C ALA A 12 -19.13 -5.52 -16.25
N TRP A 13 -18.24 -5.43 -15.26
CA TRP A 13 -16.86 -5.00 -15.47
C TRP A 13 -15.92 -6.12 -15.89
N ALA A 14 -16.34 -7.38 -15.79
CA ALA A 14 -15.55 -8.54 -16.22
C ALA A 14 -15.03 -8.41 -17.66
N LEU A 15 -15.82 -7.80 -18.54
CA LEU A 15 -15.44 -7.54 -19.93
C LEU A 15 -14.20 -6.64 -20.08
N LEU A 16 -13.94 -5.73 -19.12
CA LEU A 16 -12.83 -4.78 -19.20
C LEU A 16 -11.46 -5.44 -18.98
N TRP A 17 -11.44 -6.58 -18.29
CA TRP A 17 -10.22 -7.34 -18.01
C TRP A 17 -10.26 -8.75 -18.62
N GLY A 18 -11.06 -8.93 -19.68
CA GLY A 18 -11.08 -10.16 -20.48
C GLY A 18 -11.73 -11.36 -19.81
N GLU A 19 -12.75 -11.12 -18.97
CA GLU A 19 -13.51 -12.14 -18.23
C GLU A 19 -12.66 -13.05 -17.34
N GLN A 20 -11.51 -12.57 -16.89
CA GLN A 20 -10.67 -13.27 -15.92
C GLN A 20 -11.38 -13.35 -14.56
N PRO A 21 -11.75 -14.56 -14.08
CA PRO A 21 -12.52 -14.71 -12.86
C PRO A 21 -11.71 -14.30 -11.62
N GLU A 22 -10.38 -14.46 -11.64
CA GLU A 22 -9.50 -14.11 -10.53
C GLU A 22 -9.52 -12.60 -10.27
N ILE A 23 -9.39 -11.78 -11.32
CA ILE A 23 -9.46 -10.32 -11.23
C ILE A 23 -10.85 -9.88 -10.74
N THR A 24 -11.89 -10.53 -11.25
CA THR A 24 -13.28 -10.24 -10.85
C THR A 24 -13.51 -10.51 -9.37
N GLN A 25 -13.01 -11.64 -8.85
CA GLN A 25 -13.12 -12.00 -7.44
C GLN A 25 -12.31 -11.05 -6.55
N GLN A 26 -11.09 -10.70 -6.96
CA GLN A 26 -10.27 -9.72 -6.23
C GLN A 26 -10.93 -8.35 -6.19
N TRP A 27 -11.47 -7.88 -7.32
CA TRP A 27 -12.21 -6.63 -7.38
C TRP A 27 -13.41 -6.64 -6.42
N LEU A 28 -14.18 -7.74 -6.39
CA LEU A 28 -15.27 -7.91 -5.45
C LEU A 28 -14.80 -7.84 -4.00
N ALA A 29 -13.72 -8.53 -3.64
CA ALA A 29 -13.17 -8.52 -2.29
C ALA A 29 -12.81 -7.09 -1.85
N LEU A 30 -12.13 -6.33 -2.71
CA LEU A 30 -11.79 -4.92 -2.44
C LEU A 30 -13.03 -4.04 -2.31
N ALA A 31 -14.02 -4.22 -3.19
CA ALA A 31 -15.25 -3.41 -3.18
C ALA A 31 -16.09 -3.66 -1.91
N HIS A 32 -16.18 -4.92 -1.46
CA HIS A 32 -16.81 -5.25 -0.18
C HIS A 32 -16.05 -4.61 0.99
N MET A 33 -14.72 -4.66 0.98
CA MET A 33 -13.92 -4.03 2.04
C MET A 33 -14.17 -2.51 2.10
N LEU A 34 -14.15 -1.81 0.96
CA LEU A 34 -14.45 -0.37 0.90
C LEU A 34 -15.85 -0.06 1.44
N GLN A 35 -16.83 -0.93 1.16
CA GLN A 35 -18.17 -0.78 1.72
C GLN A 35 -18.19 -0.98 3.24
N GLN A 36 -17.48 -1.99 3.76
CA GLN A 36 -17.38 -2.28 5.19
C GLN A 36 -16.70 -1.15 5.98
N THR A 37 -15.69 -0.51 5.40
CA THR A 37 -15.01 0.65 6.00
C THR A 37 -15.77 1.97 5.81
N GLY A 38 -16.94 1.92 5.14
CA GLY A 38 -17.75 3.09 4.85
C GLY A 38 -17.06 4.09 3.91
N HIS A 39 -16.17 3.61 3.04
CA HIS A 39 -15.36 4.41 2.12
C HIS A 39 -14.52 5.48 2.83
N ALA A 40 -14.02 5.17 4.03
CA ALA A 40 -13.07 6.03 4.71
C ALA A 40 -11.77 6.15 3.88
N GLY A 41 -11.23 7.36 3.75
CA GLY A 41 -9.95 7.60 3.07
C GLY A 41 -8.74 7.19 3.91
N GLU A 42 -8.94 6.99 5.21
CA GLU A 42 -7.92 6.67 6.18
C GLU A 42 -8.38 5.51 7.08
N LEU A 43 -7.46 4.60 7.40
CA LEU A 43 -7.67 3.47 8.28
C LEU A 43 -6.54 3.45 9.32
N ALA A 44 -6.90 3.46 10.60
CA ALA A 44 -5.94 3.24 11.68
C ALA A 44 -5.78 1.73 11.89
N ALA A 45 -4.55 1.24 11.71
CA ALA A 45 -4.18 -0.15 11.91
C ALA A 45 -3.31 -0.30 13.17
N PRO A 46 -3.31 -1.47 13.83
CA PRO A 46 -2.51 -1.69 15.03
C PRO A 46 -1.02 -1.75 14.69
N LEU A 47 -0.18 -1.18 15.57
CA LEU A 47 1.28 -1.16 15.39
C LEU A 47 1.90 -2.56 15.33
N SER A 48 1.22 -3.58 15.86
CA SER A 48 1.62 -4.98 15.77
C SER A 48 1.72 -5.52 14.33
N LEU A 49 1.20 -4.77 13.35
CA LEU A 49 1.45 -5.04 11.92
C LEU A 49 2.86 -4.69 11.45
N LEU A 50 3.63 -3.94 12.23
CA LEU A 50 4.95 -3.45 11.84
C LEU A 50 6.04 -3.84 12.85
N VAL A 51 5.65 -4.11 14.10
CA VAL A 51 6.57 -4.52 15.16
C VAL A 51 6.05 -5.75 15.89
N ASP A 52 6.97 -6.61 16.30
CA ASP A 52 6.66 -7.75 17.14
C ASP A 52 6.51 -7.36 18.63
N HIS A 53 6.25 -8.36 19.49
CA HIS A 53 6.11 -8.14 20.93
C HIS A 53 7.41 -7.65 21.61
N PHE A 54 8.56 -7.85 20.98
CA PHE A 54 9.87 -7.42 21.47
C PHE A 54 10.28 -6.04 20.92
N GLY A 55 9.41 -5.40 20.11
CA GLY A 55 9.70 -4.12 19.47
C GLY A 55 10.67 -4.22 18.29
N LEU A 56 10.86 -5.42 17.75
CA LEU A 56 11.65 -5.64 16.54
C LEU A 56 10.75 -5.49 15.30
N PRO A 57 11.30 -5.04 14.16
CA PRO A 57 10.55 -4.96 12.91
C PRO A 57 9.96 -6.32 12.54
N ALA A 58 8.65 -6.32 12.24
CA ALA A 58 7.93 -7.49 11.78
C ALA A 58 7.85 -7.50 10.24
N GLU A 59 8.02 -8.68 9.65
CA GLU A 59 8.03 -8.88 8.19
C GLU A 59 6.68 -9.36 7.67
N ASN A 60 5.60 -8.77 8.18
CA ASN A 60 4.22 -9.23 8.00
C ASN A 60 3.37 -8.28 7.14
N PHE A 61 3.74 -7.01 6.99
CA PHE A 61 2.91 -6.05 6.24
C PHE A 61 3.75 -5.14 5.34
N LEU A 62 3.41 -5.09 4.05
CA LEU A 62 4.04 -4.25 3.02
C LEU A 62 5.57 -4.45 2.82
N THR A 63 6.17 -5.50 3.38
CA THR A 63 7.58 -5.85 3.13
C THR A 63 7.72 -6.80 1.93
N GLN A 64 8.90 -6.86 1.31
CA GLN A 64 9.14 -7.80 0.20
C GLN A 64 8.84 -9.25 0.58
N MET A 65 9.11 -9.61 1.84
CA MET A 65 8.84 -10.95 2.36
C MET A 65 7.33 -11.19 2.53
N ALA A 66 6.60 -10.23 3.10
CA ALA A 66 5.14 -10.27 3.21
C ALA A 66 4.46 -10.36 1.83
N LEU A 67 4.99 -9.67 0.83
CA LEU A 67 4.46 -9.67 -0.54
C LEU A 67 4.81 -10.95 -1.32
N THR A 68 5.81 -11.72 -0.91
CA THR A 68 6.18 -12.97 -1.62
C THR A 68 5.67 -14.22 -0.90
N ALA A 69 5.24 -14.07 0.36
CA ALA A 69 4.62 -15.13 1.13
C ALA A 69 3.26 -15.51 0.52
N ASN A 70 3.16 -16.75 0.04
CA ASN A 70 1.92 -17.33 -0.43
C ASN A 70 1.20 -17.97 0.77
N ASP A 71 -0.05 -17.59 1.02
CA ASP A 71 -1.00 -18.30 1.92
C ASP A 71 -0.91 -18.12 3.44
N THR A 72 -0.74 -16.89 3.94
CA THR A 72 -1.24 -16.59 5.30
C THR A 72 -2.42 -15.64 5.24
N GLN A 73 -3.63 -16.19 5.12
CA GLN A 73 -4.87 -15.48 5.40
C GLN A 73 -4.88 -15.06 6.88
N SER A 74 -4.28 -13.91 7.16
CA SER A 74 -4.34 -13.24 8.45
C SER A 74 -5.35 -12.11 8.33
N ASP A 75 -6.24 -12.00 9.32
CA ASP A 75 -7.14 -10.87 9.44
C ASP A 75 -6.57 -9.88 10.45
N VAL A 76 -6.75 -8.59 10.16
CA VAL A 76 -6.41 -7.50 11.05
C VAL A 76 -7.62 -6.64 11.34
N VAL A 77 -7.72 -6.23 12.60
CA VAL A 77 -8.75 -5.29 13.05
C VAL A 77 -8.25 -3.88 12.84
N VAL A 78 -8.95 -3.11 12.01
CA VAL A 78 -8.64 -1.71 11.72
C VAL A 78 -9.81 -0.81 12.09
N HIS A 79 -9.54 0.47 12.31
CA HIS A 79 -10.53 1.49 12.59
C HIS A 79 -10.59 2.49 11.44
N PRO A 80 -11.72 2.57 10.70
CA PRO A 80 -11.90 3.63 9.72
C PRO A 80 -11.88 5.00 10.37
N VAL A 81 -11.20 5.96 9.76
CA VAL A 81 -11.12 7.34 10.26
C VAL A 81 -11.99 8.23 9.38
N LYS A 82 -12.90 8.99 10.02
CA LYS A 82 -13.66 10.06 9.36
C LYS A 82 -13.62 11.31 10.22
N GLU A 83 -13.27 12.44 9.61
CA GLU A 83 -13.19 13.74 10.30
C GLU A 83 -12.33 13.68 11.58
N GLY A 84 -11.21 12.95 11.52
CA GLY A 84 -10.29 12.76 12.66
C GLY A 84 -10.81 11.86 13.78
N ARG A 85 -11.96 11.19 13.60
CA ARG A 85 -12.55 10.26 14.58
C ARG A 85 -12.45 8.82 14.11
N LEU A 86 -12.05 7.95 15.03
CA LEU A 86 -12.07 6.50 14.84
C LEU A 86 -13.52 6.00 14.87
N LEU A 87 -13.91 5.27 13.84
CA LEU A 87 -15.17 4.54 13.76
C LEU A 87 -15.01 3.14 14.34
N ASN A 88 -16.11 2.39 14.30
CA ASN A 88 -16.15 1.01 14.77
C ASN A 88 -15.09 0.16 14.07
N ALA A 89 -14.49 -0.73 14.85
CA ALA A 89 -13.49 -1.67 14.38
C ALA A 89 -14.07 -2.60 13.29
N VAL A 90 -13.29 -2.84 12.24
CA VAL A 90 -13.62 -3.73 11.13
C VAL A 90 -12.50 -4.73 10.96
N SER A 91 -12.83 -6.02 10.86
CA SER A 91 -11.86 -7.10 10.59
C SER A 91 -11.69 -7.25 9.08
N LEU A 92 -10.46 -7.15 8.59
CA LEU A 92 -10.12 -7.17 7.17
C LEU A 92 -8.99 -8.15 6.90
N SER A 93 -9.03 -8.80 5.74
CA SER A 93 -7.90 -9.59 5.22
C SER A 93 -6.68 -8.68 5.01
N LEU A 94 -5.53 -9.14 5.50
CA LEU A 94 -4.27 -8.42 5.40
C LEU A 94 -3.85 -8.20 3.94
N ASP A 95 -4.05 -9.18 3.07
CA ASP A 95 -3.73 -9.07 1.64
C ASP A 95 -4.56 -8.00 0.95
N SER A 96 -5.86 -7.98 1.25
CA SER A 96 -6.77 -6.98 0.70
C SER A 96 -6.41 -5.59 1.23
N LEU A 97 -6.11 -5.48 2.53
CA LEU A 97 -5.66 -4.23 3.16
C LEU A 97 -4.36 -3.75 2.51
N ALA A 98 -3.38 -4.63 2.35
CA ALA A 98 -2.13 -4.33 1.68
C ALA A 98 -2.39 -3.82 0.26
N LEU A 99 -3.29 -4.45 -0.51
CA LEU A 99 -3.62 -4.03 -1.86
C LEU A 99 -4.29 -2.64 -1.91
N LEU A 100 -5.20 -2.33 -0.98
CA LEU A 100 -5.85 -1.01 -0.91
C LEU A 100 -5.00 0.09 -0.26
N THR A 101 -3.99 -0.27 0.53
CA THR A 101 -3.13 0.71 1.22
C THR A 101 -2.33 1.49 0.20
N ARG A 102 -2.66 2.77 0.03
CA ARG A 102 -1.91 3.68 -0.85
C ARG A 102 -0.65 4.20 -0.17
N GLU A 103 -0.76 4.53 1.11
CA GLU A 103 0.29 5.20 1.88
C GLU A 103 0.20 4.75 3.34
N LEU A 104 1.37 4.58 3.96
CA LEU A 104 1.50 4.28 5.39
C LEU A 104 2.16 5.47 6.07
N VAL A 105 1.42 6.14 6.95
CA VAL A 105 1.90 7.31 7.68
C VAL A 105 2.29 6.89 9.09
N LEU A 106 3.55 7.09 9.45
CA LEU A 106 4.08 6.82 10.78
C LEU A 106 4.50 8.14 11.44
N THR A 107 3.83 8.50 12.53
CA THR A 107 4.18 9.69 13.30
C THR A 107 5.35 9.40 14.23
N VAL A 108 6.43 10.18 14.11
CA VAL A 108 7.62 10.06 14.98
C VAL A 108 7.63 11.21 15.98
N GLU A 109 7.73 10.91 17.27
CA GLU A 109 7.69 11.94 18.34
C GLU A 109 8.96 12.80 18.41
N ASN A 110 10.10 12.29 17.92
CA ASN A 110 11.42 12.94 18.04
C ASN A 110 12.09 13.09 16.66
N SER A 111 11.46 13.83 15.74
CA SER A 111 12.08 14.14 14.45
C SER A 111 13.28 15.07 14.64
N VAL A 112 14.45 14.65 14.16
CA VAL A 112 15.68 15.48 14.16
C VAL A 112 15.62 16.57 13.06
N LEU A 113 14.76 16.37 12.07
CA LEU A 113 14.54 17.29 10.95
C LEU A 113 13.13 17.86 11.04
N ASP A 114 13.03 19.15 11.32
CA ASP A 114 11.75 19.87 11.29
C ASP A 114 11.29 20.06 9.83
N ASN A 115 9.99 19.86 9.57
CA ASN A 115 9.36 20.04 8.26
C ASN A 115 9.95 19.18 7.12
N VAL A 116 10.51 18.01 7.44
CA VAL A 116 10.97 17.03 6.44
C VAL A 116 10.18 15.74 6.60
N ASP A 117 9.41 15.39 5.57
CA ASP A 117 8.78 14.07 5.47
C ASP A 117 9.75 13.08 4.83
N LEU A 118 9.99 11.95 5.51
CA LEU A 118 10.73 10.84 4.94
C LEU A 118 9.74 9.91 4.23
N LEU A 119 9.88 9.83 2.91
CA LEU A 119 9.14 8.88 2.10
C LEU A 119 10.02 7.68 1.75
N ASP A 120 9.51 6.48 2.03
CA ASP A 120 10.04 5.24 1.48
C ASP A 120 9.12 4.72 0.37
N ILE A 121 9.68 4.43 -0.81
CA ILE A 121 8.94 3.90 -1.95
C ILE A 121 9.36 2.44 -2.14
N PRO A 122 8.47 1.47 -1.84
CA PRO A 122 8.84 0.07 -1.91
C PRO A 122 9.16 -0.35 -3.35
N VAL A 123 10.26 -1.08 -3.50
CA VAL A 123 10.63 -1.68 -4.79
C VAL A 123 9.66 -2.80 -5.12
N ALA A 124 9.17 -2.80 -6.37
CA ALA A 124 8.33 -3.87 -6.87
C ALA A 124 9.07 -5.21 -6.81
N PRO A 125 8.51 -6.25 -6.18
CA PRO A 125 9.10 -7.58 -6.26
C PRO A 125 9.11 -8.06 -7.72
N ASP A 126 10.22 -8.69 -8.15
CA ASP A 126 10.42 -9.16 -9.52
C ASP A 126 9.34 -10.18 -9.95
N SER A 127 8.86 -10.97 -8.99
CA SER A 127 7.80 -11.95 -9.16
C SER A 127 6.78 -11.75 -8.05
N HIS A 128 5.61 -11.23 -8.40
CA HIS A 128 4.45 -11.24 -7.51
C HIS A 128 3.35 -12.09 -8.14
N PRO A 129 2.70 -12.98 -7.38
CA PRO A 129 1.68 -13.87 -7.93
C PRO A 129 0.44 -13.12 -8.44
N HIS A 130 0.17 -11.90 -7.96
CA HIS A 130 -1.04 -11.16 -8.29
C HIS A 130 -0.86 -10.01 -9.30
N PRO A 131 -1.61 -10.00 -10.42
CA PRO A 131 -1.49 -8.96 -11.45
C PRO A 131 -1.89 -7.57 -10.95
N LEU A 132 -2.80 -7.48 -9.99
CA LEU A 132 -3.25 -6.19 -9.41
C LEU A 132 -2.13 -5.46 -8.65
N TRP A 133 -1.18 -6.18 -8.04
CA TRP A 133 -0.07 -5.55 -7.35
C TRP A 133 0.88 -4.84 -8.30
N ARG A 134 1.17 -5.47 -9.45
CA ARG A 134 1.98 -4.85 -10.51
C ARG A 134 1.31 -3.59 -11.05
N ALA A 135 0.00 -3.64 -11.24
CA ALA A 135 -0.79 -2.47 -11.65
C ALA A 135 -0.76 -1.36 -10.58
N LYS A 136 -0.94 -1.72 -9.30
CA LYS A 136 -0.89 -0.80 -8.17
C LYS A 136 0.45 -0.06 -8.11
N LEU A 137 1.57 -0.77 -8.15
CA LEU A 137 2.90 -0.15 -8.04
C LEU A 137 3.19 0.79 -9.20
N GLY A 138 2.84 0.39 -10.43
CA GLY A 138 2.95 1.26 -11.59
C GLY A 138 2.10 2.53 -11.47
N TRP A 139 0.89 2.40 -10.94
CA TRP A 139 -0.01 3.52 -10.70
C TRP A 139 0.50 4.44 -9.57
N MET A 140 0.98 3.89 -8.45
CA MET A 140 1.44 4.67 -7.29
C MET A 140 2.55 5.66 -7.66
N LEU A 141 3.53 5.22 -8.44
CA LEU A 141 4.63 6.08 -8.90
C LEU A 141 4.12 7.23 -9.78
N ALA A 142 3.22 6.93 -10.72
CA ALA A 142 2.63 7.94 -11.60
C ALA A 142 1.76 8.93 -10.80
N HIS A 143 0.97 8.42 -9.86
CA HIS A 143 0.11 9.20 -8.98
C HIS A 143 0.92 10.15 -8.09
N TYR A 144 1.96 9.63 -7.44
CA TYR A 144 2.83 10.42 -6.56
C TYR A 144 3.49 11.56 -7.33
N ARG A 145 4.03 11.27 -8.53
CA ARG A 145 4.64 12.28 -9.40
C ARG A 145 3.67 13.41 -9.75
N GLN A 146 2.40 13.10 -10.00
CA GLN A 146 1.41 14.09 -10.41
C GLN A 146 0.84 14.91 -9.25
N GLN A 147 0.64 14.28 -8.09
CA GLN A 147 -0.02 14.93 -6.95
C GLN A 147 0.93 15.67 -6.03
N VAL A 148 2.10 15.09 -5.72
CA VAL A 148 2.96 15.61 -4.66
C VAL A 148 3.97 16.64 -5.18
N GLN A 149 4.26 16.64 -6.51
CA GLN A 149 5.16 17.59 -7.17
C GLN A 149 6.35 18.00 -6.28
N PRO A 150 7.17 17.04 -5.80
CA PRO A 150 8.22 17.36 -4.86
C PRO A 150 9.19 18.35 -5.51
N ASP A 151 9.46 19.47 -4.81
CA ASP A 151 10.43 20.48 -5.27
C ASP A 151 11.83 19.87 -5.44
N VAL A 152 12.16 18.87 -4.60
CA VAL A 152 13.42 18.11 -4.65
C VAL A 152 13.14 16.64 -4.27
N LEU A 153 13.56 15.70 -5.13
CA LEU A 153 13.58 14.27 -4.81
C LEU A 153 15.02 13.80 -4.65
N VAL A 154 15.37 13.33 -3.45
CA VAL A 154 16.68 12.71 -3.17
C VAL A 154 16.51 11.19 -3.20
N ILE A 155 17.11 10.53 -4.18
CA ILE A 155 17.09 9.06 -4.27
C ILE A 155 18.30 8.51 -3.53
N CYS A 156 18.06 7.93 -2.35
CA CYS A 156 19.06 7.21 -1.59
C CYS A 156 19.06 5.74 -2.00
N ASN A 157 19.87 5.38 -2.99
CA ASN A 157 20.07 3.96 -3.30
C ASN A 157 20.91 3.31 -2.20
N ALA A 158 20.28 2.47 -1.38
CA ALA A 158 21.00 1.63 -0.44
C ALA A 158 21.85 0.62 -1.22
N LEU A 159 23.16 0.67 -1.04
CA LEU A 159 24.09 -0.29 -1.65
C LEU A 159 24.13 -1.56 -0.80
N ALA A 160 23.93 -2.71 -1.44
CA ALA A 160 23.98 -4.02 -0.77
C ALA A 160 25.37 -4.35 -0.19
N SER A 161 26.42 -3.66 -0.65
CA SER A 161 27.77 -3.80 -0.10
C SER A 161 28.55 -2.49 -0.18
N ARG A 162 29.33 -2.22 0.88
CA ARG A 162 30.16 -1.02 1.04
C ARG A 162 31.23 -0.87 -0.06
N SER A 163 31.56 -1.94 -0.79
CA SER A 163 32.50 -1.93 -1.92
C SER A 163 31.94 -1.31 -3.21
N GLN A 164 30.62 -1.12 -3.32
CA GLN A 164 29.99 -0.50 -4.50
C GLN A 164 29.99 1.05 -4.45
N ASN A 165 30.48 1.66 -3.37
CA ASN A 165 30.54 3.12 -3.17
C ASN A 165 31.34 3.88 -4.24
N VAL A 166 32.17 3.21 -5.05
CA VAL A 166 33.02 3.87 -6.06
C VAL A 166 32.22 4.31 -7.30
N HIS A 167 30.98 3.83 -7.50
CA HIS A 167 30.20 4.13 -8.72
C HIS A 167 28.92 4.96 -8.52
N CYS A 168 28.46 5.17 -7.29
CA CYS A 168 27.29 6.00 -7.01
C CYS A 168 27.68 7.48 -6.91
N ARG A 169 27.81 8.13 -8.07
CA ARG A 169 27.83 9.59 -8.17
C ARG A 169 26.40 10.10 -7.94
N PRO A 170 26.14 11.11 -7.09
CA PRO A 170 24.80 11.66 -6.93
C PRO A 170 24.33 12.26 -8.26
N SER A 171 23.34 11.65 -8.90
CA SER A 171 22.66 12.22 -10.06
C SER A 171 21.56 13.16 -9.57
N LEU A 172 21.86 14.45 -9.50
CA LEU A 172 20.86 15.50 -9.34
C LEU A 172 20.09 15.61 -10.66
N THR A 173 18.93 14.97 -10.74
CA THR A 173 18.04 15.14 -11.89
C THR A 173 17.09 16.29 -11.56
N GLY A 174 17.36 17.48 -12.10
CA GLY A 174 16.42 18.60 -12.05
C GLY A 174 15.20 18.27 -12.92
N VAL A 175 14.01 18.39 -12.35
CA VAL A 175 12.76 18.33 -13.12
C VAL A 175 12.57 19.70 -13.77
N GLY A 176 12.81 19.78 -15.06
CA GLY A 176 12.46 20.93 -15.92
C GLY A 176 11.15 20.72 -16.64
#